data_AF-A0A259HAG3-F1
#
_entry.id   AF-A0A259HAG3-F1
#
_cell.length_a   1.000
_cell.length_b   1.000
_cell.length_c   1.000
_cell.angle_alpha   90.00
_cell.angle_beta   90.00
_cell.angle_gamma   90.00
#
_symmetry.space_group_name_H-M   'P 1'
#
loop_
_entity.id
_entity.type
_entity.pdbx_description
1 polymer ?
#
loop_
_entity_poly.entity_id
_entity_poly.type
_entity_poly.pdbx_seq_one_letter_code
_entity_poly.pdbx_strand_id
1 'polypeptide(L)' 'MSTRTTVSLEDDLLKLLKLKAVETSTSVSTLLNTILSDAFREDGDDLEVFKSREKETSISFESFLQELRSENRL' A
#
# COMPACT_ATOMS: atom_id res chain seq x y z
N MET A 1 10.90 9.19 11.18
CA MET A 1 10.21 10.30 11.89
C MET A 1 8.79 9.85 12.22
N SER A 2 8.23 10.25 13.37
CA SER A 2 6.85 9.90 13.74
C SER A 2 6.00 11.16 13.81
N THR A 3 4.92 11.21 13.04
CA THR A 3 3.93 12.29 13.08
C THR A 3 2.73 11.84 13.91
N ARG A 4 2.22 12.70 14.79
CA ARG A 4 1.05 12.39 15.61
C ARG A 4 -0.23 12.85 14.90
N THR A 5 -1.18 11.94 14.76
CA THR A 5 -2.53 12.20 14.22
C THR A 5 -3.56 11.64 15.20
N THR A 6 -4.74 12.28 15.23
CA THR A 6 -5.91 11.79 15.96
C THR A 6 -6.92 11.22 14.97
N VAL A 7 -7.44 10.03 15.23
CA VAL A 7 -8.47 9.38 14.41
C VAL A 7 -9.69 9.04 15.29
N SER A 8 -10.87 9.22 14.74
CA SER A 8 -12.12 8.74 15.36
C SER A 8 -12.36 7.30 14.92
N LEU A 9 -12.71 6.43 15.87
CA LEU A 9 -12.99 5.01 15.63
C LEU A 9 -14.37 4.67 16.18
N GLU A 10 -15.04 3.72 15.53
CA GLU A 10 -16.24 3.10 16.09
C GLU A 10 -15.93 2.45 17.44
N ASP A 11 -16.86 2.52 18.39
CA ASP A 11 -16.65 2.05 19.76
C ASP A 11 -16.26 0.57 19.83
N ASP A 12 -16.91 -0.26 19.02
CA ASP A 12 -16.66 -1.70 19.00
C ASP A 12 -15.31 -2.04 18.36
N LEU A 13 -14.88 -1.27 17.36
CA LEU A 13 -13.55 -1.40 16.78
C LEU A 13 -12.47 -1.03 17.80
N LEU A 14 -12.66 0.06 18.56
CA LEU A 14 -11.73 0.46 19.61
C LEU A 14 -11.61 -0.62 20.71
N LYS A 15 -12.72 -1.27 21.10
CA LYS A 15 -12.71 -2.37 22.07
C LYS A 15 -11.89 -3.56 21.56
N LEU A 16 -12.11 -3.97 20.30
CA LEU A 16 -11.37 -5.06 19.67
C LEU A 16 -9.87 -4.75 19.57
N LEU A 17 -9.52 -3.53 19.14
CA LEU A 17 -8.12 -3.08 19.07
C LEU A 17 -7.43 -3.09 20.43
N LYS A 18 -8.13 -2.63 21.49
CA LYS A 18 -7.60 -2.68 22.86
C LYS A 18 -7.38 -4.11 23.33
N LEU A 19 -8.32 -5.02 23.04
CA LEU A 19 -8.17 -6.43 23.39
C LEU A 19 -6.95 -7.04 22.68
N LYS A 20 -6.79 -6.79 21.38
CA LYS A 20 -5.65 -7.24 20.60
C LYS A 20 -4.33 -6.66 21.11
N ALA A 21 -4.33 -5.39 21.51
CA ALA A 21 -3.16 -4.71 22.07
C ALA A 21 -2.68 -5.40 23.36
N VAL A 22 -3.60 -5.77 24.24
CA VAL A 22 -3.30 -6.53 25.46
C VAL A 22 -2.78 -7.93 25.12
N GLU A 23 -3.47 -8.66 24.24
CA GLU A 23 -3.08 -10.01 23.79
C GLU A 23 -1.65 -10.05 23.23
N THR A 24 -1.29 -9.03 22.46
CA THR A 24 0.00 -8.94 21.76
C THR A 24 1.06 -8.13 22.51
N SER A 25 0.74 -7.66 23.73
CA SER A 25 1.64 -6.79 24.53
C SER A 25 2.18 -5.59 23.76
N THR A 26 1.37 -5.00 22.89
CA THR A 26 1.72 -3.81 22.10
C THR A 26 0.71 -2.69 22.30
N SER A 27 0.95 -1.52 21.71
CA SER A 27 0.03 -0.39 21.79
C SER A 27 -1.01 -0.42 20.65
N VAL A 28 -2.17 0.18 20.87
CA VAL A 28 -3.19 0.38 19.82
C VAL A 28 -2.61 1.17 18.64
N SER A 29 -1.76 2.17 18.91
CA SER A 29 -1.10 2.97 17.87
C SER A 29 -0.16 2.12 17.02
N THR A 30 0.60 1.22 17.65
CA THR A 30 1.48 0.28 16.95
C THR A 30 0.67 -0.67 16.07
N LEU A 31 -0.42 -1.26 16.59
CA LEU A 31 -1.30 -2.13 15.81
C LEU A 31 -1.88 -1.41 14.60
N LEU A 32 -2.40 -0.19 14.79
CA LEU A 32 -2.96 0.59 13.70
C LEU A 32 -1.90 0.92 12.64
N ASN A 33 -0.70 1.32 13.06
CA ASN A 33 0.40 1.58 12.12
C ASN A 33 0.75 0.33 11.31
N THR A 34 0.87 -0.84 11.95
CA THR A 34 1.15 -2.10 11.25
C THR A 34 0.04 -2.44 10.26
N ILE A 35 -1.21 -2.43 10.69
CA ILE A 35 -2.36 -2.74 9.83
C ILE A 35 -2.42 -1.79 8.62
N LEU A 36 -2.22 -0.49 8.85
CA LEU A 36 -2.23 0.50 7.77
C LEU A 36 -1.04 0.33 6.83
N SER A 37 0.17 0.10 7.36
CA SER A 37 1.35 -0.17 6.54
C SER A 37 1.16 -1.41 5.67
N ASP A 38 0.60 -2.49 6.24
CA ASP A 38 0.34 -3.71 5.49
C ASP A 38 -0.75 -3.51 4.44
N ALA A 39 -1.83 -2.77 4.77
CA ALA A 39 -2.92 -2.48 3.85
C ALA A 39 -2.49 -1.62 2.65
N PHE A 40 -1.52 -0.72 2.84
CA PHE A 40 -1.03 0.18 1.79
C PHE A 40 0.30 -0.27 1.16
N ARG A 41 0.78 -1.46 1.48
CA ARG A 41 2.10 -1.91 1.00
C ARG A 41 2.15 -2.04 -0.52
N GLU A 42 1.17 -2.73 -1.10
CA GLU A 42 1.06 -2.94 -2.55
C GLU A 42 0.96 -1.61 -3.30
N ASP A 43 0.04 -0.73 -2.86
CA ASP A 43 -0.09 0.61 -3.43
C ASP A 43 1.21 1.43 -3.32
N GLY A 44 1.92 1.28 -2.19
CA GLY A 44 3.22 1.92 -1.97
C GLY A 44 4.27 1.47 -2.96
N ASP A 45 4.41 0.15 -3.14
CA ASP A 45 5.33 -0.46 -4.09
C ASP A 45 5.01 -0.02 -5.53
N ASP A 46 3.72 0.02 -5.90
CA ASP A 46 3.26 0.48 -7.22
C ASP A 46 3.60 1.96 -7.47
N LEU A 47 3.39 2.82 -6.48
CA LEU A 47 3.72 4.24 -6.59
C LEU A 47 5.23 4.47 -6.71
N GLU A 48 6.06 3.66 -6.06
CA GLU A 48 7.50 3.71 -6.21
C GLU A 48 7.94 3.29 -7.61
N VAL A 49 7.38 2.20 -8.15
CA VAL A 49 7.62 1.77 -9.54
C VAL A 49 7.19 2.88 -10.50
N PHE A 50 6.01 3.45 -10.32
CA PHE A 50 5.53 4.55 -11.16
C PHE A 50 6.50 5.74 -11.16
N LYS A 51 6.96 6.18 -9.98
CA LYS A 51 7.94 7.27 -9.86
C LYS A 51 9.27 6.94 -10.53
N SER A 52 9.75 5.70 -10.41
CA SER A 52 11.01 5.29 -11.05
C SER A 52 10.95 5.37 -12.58
N ARG A 53 9.76 5.21 -13.15
CA ARG A 53 9.50 5.24 -14.61
C ARG A 53 9.08 6.60 -15.14
N GLU A 54 9.05 7.64 -14.32
CA GLU A 54 8.61 8.99 -14.72
C GLU A 54 9.39 9.54 -15.93
N LYS A 55 10.64 9.09 -16.13
CA LYS A 55 11.51 9.52 -17.23
C LYS A 55 11.51 8.58 -18.44
N GLU A 56 10.77 7.48 -18.40
CA GLU A 56 10.66 6.57 -19.53
C GLU A 56 9.86 7.24 -20.67
N THR A 57 10.28 7.01 -21.91
CA THR A 57 9.55 7.53 -23.06
C THR A 57 8.28 6.72 -23.26
N SER A 58 7.15 7.39 -23.46
CA SER A 58 5.91 6.69 -23.80
C SER A 58 6.01 6.08 -25.20
N ILE A 59 5.51 4.85 -25.34
CA ILE A 59 5.36 4.18 -26.63
C ILE A 59 3.91 4.27 -27.08
N SER A 60 3.68 4.22 -28.39
CA SER A 60 2.33 4.15 -28.92
C SER A 60 1.71 2.78 -28.64
N PHE A 61 0.39 2.75 -28.50
CA PHE A 61 -0.36 1.50 -28.32
C PHE A 61 -0.12 0.51 -29.48
N GLU A 62 -0.03 1.02 -30.71
CA GLU A 62 0.24 0.20 -31.89
C GLU A 62 1.62 -0.45 -31.84
N SER A 63 2.66 0.32 -31.47
CA SER A 63 4.02 -0.19 -31.31
C SER A 63 4.10 -1.27 -30.24
N PHE A 64 3.41 -1.06 -29.11
CA PHE A 64 3.35 -2.04 -28.02
C PHE A 64 2.68 -3.36 -28.44
N LEU A 65 1.59 -3.30 -29.21
CA LEU A 65 0.93 -4.50 -29.72
C LEU A 65 1.80 -5.28 -30.72
N GLN A 66 2.58 -4.59 -31.55
CA GLN A 66 3.52 -5.25 -32.47
C GLN A 66 4.62 -6.01 -31.71
N GLU A 67 5.14 -5.43 -30.63
CA GLU A 67 6.13 -6.05 -29.74
C GLU A 67 5.57 -7.29 -29.03
N LEU A 68 4.38 -7.21 -28.44
CA LEU A 68 3.77 -8.38 -27.79
C LEU A 68 3.52 -9.54 -28.75
N ARG A 69 3.12 -9.26 -30.00
CA ARG A 69 2.96 -10.30 -31.02
C ARG A 69 4.29 -10.95 -31.41
N SER A 70 5.37 -10.18 -31.52
CA SER A 70 6.68 -10.72 -31.88
C SER A 70 7.27 -11.60 -30.77
N GLU A 71 6.92 -11.31 -29.51
CA GLU A 71 7.33 -12.11 -28.34
C GLU A 71 6.43 -13.31 -28.04
N ASN A 72 5.39 -13.59 -28.85
CA ASN A 72 4.34 -14.60 -28.57
C ASN A 72 3.67 -14.41 -27.18
N ARG A 73 3.47 -13.16 -26.77
CA ARG A 73 2.81 -12.79 -25.51
C ARG A 73 1.41 -12.23 -25.71
N LEU A 74 0.90 -12.30 -26.94
CA LEU A 74 -0.42 -11.81 -27.33
C LEU A 74 -1.40 -12.96 -27.58
#